data_AF-A0A9E1T9G0-F1
#
_entry.id   AF-A0A9E1T9G0-F1
#
_cell.length_a   1.000
_cell.length_b   1.000
_cell.length_c   1.000
_cell.angle_alpha   90.00
_cell.angle_beta   90.00
_cell.angle_gamma   90.00
#
_symmetry.space_group_name_H-M   'P 1'
#
loop_
_entity.id
_entity.type
_entity.pdbx_description
1 polymer ?
#
loop_
_entity_poly.entity_id
_entity_poly.type
_entity_poly.pdbx_seq_one_letter_code
_entity_poly.pdbx_strand_id
1 'polypeptide(L)'
;MIKRMMLVWAFVWTFVGQAWAQSDIVWVQIEAQPSLNIALQRAQDYAAVLDDVNSFAMDSGWYGIAIGPYERPDAEQVLRIYRAESLIPRDSFITFSSSYGAQVWPLGADVLDRIVVSNLATAQKPEAPQVAQVLLPADETPNEAARSERLLGRAEREALQVALKWAGTYPGRIDGAFGRGTRNAMAAWQDLKGFDRTGILTTRQRDQLLGDYNAVLEDLGLAMISDTSAGIEMVLPLNVVSFEKNDYPFAHYTSISDIPATVLLISQAGDQDTLLSLYDIMQTLDIVPLDGPRKRKKTSFTLVGEDATRISETRVSLEGGQIKGFTLVWPTGDEERRSRLIAEMDKSFARLSGVIPTDAGTDEQAVDLIAGLQVRKPRVSGSGFFVDSRGAVLTTAKAVDSCTRITLDDDTEAQLAAVDTAKGVALLRPNVALSPQVVARFSDARPRLNAEVAASGYSFGGVLNAPSITFGTLSDVRGLAGENHINRLALNTLPGDAGGPVLDAGGGVLGMLLPNDANGRTLPQSVRFALDRTALHDVLAQAGLAGAITDSTLPVDPVDLSITATGMTVLVSCWD
;
A
#
# COMPACT_ATOMS: atom_id res chain seq x y z
N MET A 1 3.27 -84.26 -35.71
CA MET A 1 2.88 -84.28 -34.29
C MET A 1 1.78 -83.25 -34.12
N ILE A 2 0.54 -83.66 -34.37
CA ILE A 2 -0.41 -84.30 -33.43
C ILE A 2 -1.19 -83.18 -32.73
N LYS A 3 -2.35 -82.82 -33.29
CA LYS A 3 -3.68 -83.48 -33.10
C LYS A 3 -4.31 -82.88 -31.84
N ARG A 4 -5.52 -82.33 -31.86
CA ARG A 4 -6.85 -83.00 -31.99
C ARG A 4 -7.78 -82.04 -31.21
N MET A 5 -9.10 -81.96 -31.30
CA MET A 5 -10.18 -82.80 -31.81
C MET A 5 -11.41 -81.84 -31.79
N MET A 6 -12.21 -81.80 -32.85
CA MET A 6 -13.58 -82.34 -32.89
C MET A 6 -14.71 -81.57 -32.17
N LEU A 7 -15.73 -81.33 -32.99
CA LEU A 7 -17.17 -81.60 -32.78
C LEU A 7 -18.05 -80.66 -31.95
N VAL A 8 -19.02 -80.11 -32.70
CA VAL A 8 -20.49 -80.26 -32.52
C VAL A 8 -21.20 -79.37 -31.49
N TRP A 9 -21.91 -78.39 -32.08
CA TRP A 9 -23.26 -77.90 -31.82
C TRP A 9 -23.83 -78.04 -30.40
N ALA A 10 -24.09 -76.90 -29.77
CA ALA A 10 -25.22 -76.71 -28.87
C ALA A 10 -25.70 -75.26 -28.90
N PHE A 11 -27.01 -75.11 -29.13
CA PHE A 11 -27.82 -73.91 -29.01
C PHE A 11 -27.61 -73.27 -27.62
N VAL A 12 -27.26 -71.98 -27.56
CA VAL A 12 -27.29 -71.22 -26.29
C VAL A 12 -28.21 -70.02 -26.47
N TRP A 13 -29.28 -70.03 -25.67
CA TRP A 13 -30.29 -69.01 -25.54
C TRP A 13 -29.72 -67.60 -25.43
N THR A 14 -30.26 -66.68 -26.24
CA THR A 14 -30.33 -65.26 -25.94
C THR A 14 -31.21 -65.05 -24.70
N PHE A 15 -30.62 -65.17 -23.52
CA PHE A 15 -31.11 -64.47 -22.34
C PHE A 15 -30.55 -63.06 -22.38
N VAL A 16 -31.39 -62.11 -22.79
CA VAL A 16 -31.23 -60.70 -22.40
C VAL A 16 -31.44 -60.68 -20.90
N GLY A 17 -30.37 -60.90 -20.14
CA GLY A 17 -30.35 -60.52 -18.74
C GLY A 17 -30.42 -59.00 -18.70
N GLN A 18 -31.62 -58.46 -18.47
CA GLN A 18 -31.70 -57.16 -17.84
C GLN A 18 -30.95 -57.31 -16.52
N ALA A 19 -29.72 -56.80 -16.48
CA ALA A 19 -29.07 -56.49 -15.22
C ALA A 19 -30.01 -55.48 -14.54
N TRP A 20 -30.71 -55.93 -13.51
CA TRP A 20 -31.34 -55.05 -12.56
C TRP A 20 -30.20 -54.22 -12.00
N ALA A 21 -30.09 -52.96 -12.43
CA ALA A 21 -29.16 -52.02 -11.84
C ALA A 21 -29.60 -51.85 -10.39
N GLN A 22 -28.86 -52.49 -9.48
CA GLN A 22 -28.99 -52.21 -8.06
C GLN A 22 -28.59 -50.73 -7.90
N SER A 23 -29.56 -49.89 -7.56
CA SER A 23 -29.36 -48.46 -7.34
C SER A 23 -28.55 -48.28 -6.07
N ASP A 24 -27.23 -48.19 -6.21
CA ASP A 24 -26.33 -47.93 -5.10
C ASP A 24 -26.61 -46.53 -4.54
N ILE A 25 -27.09 -46.46 -3.31
CA ILE A 25 -27.25 -45.21 -2.56
C ILE A 25 -25.86 -44.74 -2.15
N VAL A 26 -25.56 -43.49 -2.50
CA VAL A 26 -24.27 -42.86 -2.26
C VAL A 26 -24.45 -41.45 -1.70
N TRP A 27 -23.35 -40.93 -1.16
CA TRP A 27 -23.26 -39.62 -0.54
C TRP A 27 -22.15 -38.82 -1.21
N VAL A 28 -22.33 -37.50 -1.29
CA VAL A 28 -21.26 -36.58 -1.69
C VAL A 28 -20.56 -36.10 -0.43
N GLN A 29 -19.40 -36.67 -0.10
CA GLN A 29 -18.58 -36.25 1.04
C GLN A 29 -17.90 -34.92 0.72
N ILE A 30 -18.22 -33.90 1.52
CA ILE A 30 -17.70 -32.53 1.39
C ILE A 30 -16.31 -32.44 2.00
N GLU A 31 -16.20 -32.81 3.28
CA GLU A 31 -14.98 -32.72 4.10
C GLU A 31 -15.04 -33.70 5.28
N ALA A 32 -13.90 -33.90 5.97
CA ALA A 32 -13.83 -34.67 7.21
C ALA A 32 -13.03 -33.91 8.27
N GLN A 33 -13.51 -33.93 9.51
CA GLN A 33 -12.94 -33.18 10.63
C GLN A 33 -12.50 -34.12 11.77
N PRO A 34 -11.37 -33.85 12.44
CA PRO A 34 -10.88 -34.70 13.54
C PRO A 34 -11.59 -34.42 14.88
N SER A 35 -12.42 -33.38 14.95
CA SER A 35 -13.12 -32.94 16.17
C SER A 35 -14.62 -32.85 15.93
N LEU A 36 -15.40 -33.42 16.85
CA LEU A 36 -16.87 -33.39 16.79
C LEU A 36 -17.40 -31.95 16.79
N ASN A 37 -16.85 -31.08 17.64
CA ASN A 37 -17.33 -29.71 17.75
C ASN A 37 -17.14 -28.92 16.44
N ILE A 38 -15.99 -29.13 15.78
CA ILE A 38 -15.70 -28.52 14.48
C ILE A 38 -16.63 -29.10 13.41
N ALA A 39 -16.83 -30.42 13.40
CA ALA A 39 -17.73 -31.07 12.45
C ALA A 39 -19.18 -30.56 12.55
N LEU A 40 -19.69 -30.34 13.76
CA LEU A 40 -21.03 -29.80 14.00
C LEU A 40 -21.16 -28.36 13.50
N GLN A 41 -20.17 -27.51 13.79
CA GLN A 41 -20.17 -26.12 13.32
C GLN A 41 -20.15 -26.07 11.78
N ARG A 42 -19.25 -26.84 11.15
CA ARG A 42 -19.12 -26.88 9.70
C ARG A 42 -20.36 -27.45 9.02
N ALA A 43 -21.00 -28.47 9.60
CA ALA A 43 -22.25 -29.01 9.08
C ALA A 43 -23.38 -27.96 9.11
N GLN A 44 -23.45 -27.12 10.14
CA GLN A 44 -24.42 -26.02 10.22
C GLN A 44 -24.13 -24.93 9.18
N ASP A 45 -22.86 -24.58 8.99
CA ASP A 45 -22.45 -23.60 7.98
C ASP A 45 -22.88 -24.05 6.56
N TYR A 46 -22.64 -25.32 6.22
CA TYR A 46 -23.08 -25.87 4.93
C TYR A 46 -24.60 -25.95 4.83
N ALA A 47 -25.30 -26.34 5.90
CA ALA A 47 -26.75 -26.44 5.91
C ALA A 47 -27.48 -25.09 5.82
N ALA A 48 -26.78 -23.97 6.00
CA ALA A 48 -27.33 -22.63 5.77
C ALA A 48 -27.52 -22.33 4.26
N VAL A 49 -26.80 -23.04 3.39
CA VAL A 49 -26.74 -22.78 1.94
C VAL A 49 -27.14 -23.99 1.11
N LEU A 50 -26.95 -25.20 1.64
CA LEU A 50 -27.16 -26.47 0.95
C LEU A 50 -28.24 -27.30 1.65
N ASP A 51 -29.12 -27.90 0.87
CA ASP A 51 -30.07 -28.89 1.35
C ASP A 51 -29.38 -30.25 1.59
N ASP A 52 -30.02 -31.12 2.39
CA ASP A 52 -29.60 -32.52 2.63
C ASP A 52 -28.18 -32.70 3.21
N VAL A 53 -27.68 -31.72 3.95
CA VAL A 53 -26.39 -31.82 4.65
C VAL A 53 -26.53 -32.75 5.86
N ASN A 54 -25.55 -33.62 6.06
CA ASN A 54 -25.49 -34.58 7.15
C ASN A 54 -24.05 -34.68 7.66
N SER A 55 -23.88 -35.02 8.94
CA SER A 55 -22.57 -35.33 9.51
C SER A 55 -22.58 -36.68 10.21
N PHE A 56 -21.53 -37.49 10.00
CA PHE A 56 -21.40 -38.86 10.49
C PHE A 56 -20.05 -39.08 11.18
N ALA A 57 -20.03 -39.86 12.25
CA ALA A 57 -18.80 -40.41 12.82
C ALA A 57 -18.26 -41.52 11.91
N MET A 58 -16.95 -41.63 11.75
CA MET A 58 -16.27 -42.64 10.94
C MET A 58 -15.41 -43.55 11.83
N ASP A 59 -15.18 -44.79 11.40
CA ASP A 59 -14.38 -45.78 12.15
C ASP A 59 -12.94 -45.34 12.43
N SER A 60 -12.42 -44.38 11.65
CA SER A 60 -11.10 -43.79 11.82
C SER A 60 -11.01 -42.76 12.97
N GLY A 61 -12.12 -42.46 13.65
CA GLY A 61 -12.22 -41.41 14.67
C GLY A 61 -12.43 -40.00 14.11
N TRP A 62 -12.64 -39.87 12.80
CA TRP A 62 -12.97 -38.62 12.11
C TRP A 62 -14.49 -38.47 11.95
N TYR A 63 -14.93 -37.25 11.66
CA TYR A 63 -16.34 -36.91 11.42
C TYR A 63 -16.49 -36.40 9.99
N GLY A 64 -17.17 -37.15 9.13
CA GLY A 64 -17.43 -36.79 7.74
C GLY A 64 -18.67 -35.91 7.61
N ILE A 65 -18.61 -34.89 6.76
CA ILE A 65 -19.76 -34.07 6.37
C ILE A 65 -20.11 -34.41 4.93
N ALA A 66 -21.37 -34.73 4.67
CA ALA A 66 -21.82 -35.23 3.38
C ALA A 66 -23.22 -34.76 3.01
N ILE A 67 -23.49 -34.72 1.71
CA ILE A 67 -24.79 -34.36 1.13
C ILE A 67 -25.45 -35.62 0.56
N GLY A 68 -26.73 -35.82 0.87
CA GLY A 68 -27.50 -36.95 0.39
C GLY A 68 -28.50 -37.46 1.44
N PRO A 69 -29.04 -38.68 1.26
CA PRO A 69 -28.60 -39.71 0.32
C PRO A 69 -29.09 -39.50 -1.12
N TYR A 70 -28.30 -39.90 -2.12
CA TYR A 70 -28.63 -39.81 -3.55
C TYR A 70 -28.40 -41.13 -4.29
N GLU A 71 -29.07 -41.29 -5.43
CA GLU A 71 -28.64 -42.29 -6.42
C GLU A 71 -27.34 -41.85 -7.09
N ARG A 72 -26.50 -42.81 -7.50
CA ARG A 72 -25.18 -42.53 -8.10
C ARG A 72 -25.20 -41.49 -9.25
N PRO A 73 -26.11 -41.55 -10.23
CA PRO A 73 -26.15 -40.55 -11.31
C PRO A 73 -26.47 -39.14 -10.81
N ASP A 74 -27.36 -39.02 -9.81
CA ASP A 74 -27.75 -37.74 -9.22
C ASP A 74 -26.60 -37.16 -8.39
N ALA A 75 -25.90 -37.99 -7.62
CA ALA A 75 -24.72 -37.59 -6.86
C ALA A 75 -23.60 -37.03 -7.77
N GLU A 76 -23.39 -37.61 -8.95
CA GLU A 76 -22.42 -37.11 -9.95
C GLU A 76 -22.82 -35.75 -10.54
N GLN A 77 -24.13 -35.50 -10.68
CA GLN A 77 -24.65 -34.21 -11.12
C GLN A 77 -24.53 -33.15 -10.03
N VAL A 78 -24.96 -33.47 -8.80
CA VAL A 78 -24.85 -32.60 -7.62
C VAL A 78 -23.38 -32.20 -7.38
N LEU A 79 -22.46 -33.18 -7.37
CA LEU A 79 -21.04 -32.94 -7.16
C LEU A 79 -20.46 -31.98 -8.22
N ARG A 80 -20.91 -32.09 -9.48
CA ARG A 80 -20.43 -31.24 -10.58
C ARG A 80 -20.93 -29.81 -10.47
N ILE A 81 -22.22 -29.63 -10.18
CA ILE A 81 -22.86 -28.32 -10.07
C ILE A 81 -22.29 -27.57 -8.87
N TYR A 82 -22.31 -28.18 -7.68
CA TYR A 82 -21.87 -27.51 -6.46
C TYR A 82 -20.36 -27.19 -6.47
N ARG A 83 -19.52 -28.00 -7.15
CA ARG A 83 -18.12 -27.64 -7.38
C ARG A 83 -17.93 -26.50 -8.38
N ALA A 84 -18.74 -26.46 -9.45
CA ALA A 84 -18.67 -25.41 -10.45
C ALA A 84 -19.09 -24.05 -9.87
N GLU A 85 -20.06 -24.06 -8.97
CA GLU A 85 -20.56 -22.88 -8.24
C GLU A 85 -19.75 -22.55 -6.99
N SER A 86 -18.67 -23.29 -6.71
CA SER A 86 -17.83 -23.15 -5.50
C SER A 86 -18.59 -23.27 -4.16
N LEU A 87 -19.74 -23.95 -4.15
CA LEU A 87 -20.54 -24.21 -2.95
C LEU A 87 -19.97 -25.36 -2.08
N ILE A 88 -19.20 -26.26 -2.69
CA ILE A 88 -18.45 -27.32 -1.99
C ILE A 88 -16.98 -27.35 -2.44
N PRO A 89 -16.06 -27.87 -1.61
CA PRO A 89 -14.65 -28.02 -1.95
C PRO A 89 -14.39 -28.82 -3.24
N ARG A 90 -13.29 -28.47 -3.92
CA ARG A 90 -12.89 -29.15 -5.17
C ARG A 90 -12.46 -30.59 -4.96
N ASP A 91 -12.16 -31.02 -3.75
CA ASP A 91 -11.76 -32.38 -3.38
C ASP A 91 -12.93 -33.26 -2.88
N SER A 92 -14.16 -32.75 -2.82
CA SER A 92 -15.34 -33.53 -2.40
C SER A 92 -15.60 -34.75 -3.30
N PHE A 93 -15.97 -35.90 -2.75
CA PHE A 93 -16.05 -37.14 -3.55
C PHE A 93 -17.26 -37.99 -3.18
N ILE A 94 -17.64 -38.90 -4.07
CA ILE A 94 -18.76 -39.81 -3.85
C ILE A 94 -18.31 -40.99 -2.99
N THR A 95 -19.06 -41.29 -1.94
CA THR A 95 -18.80 -42.41 -1.02
C THR A 95 -20.07 -43.19 -0.70
N PHE A 96 -19.92 -44.41 -0.19
CA PHE A 96 -21.03 -45.30 0.16
C PHE A 96 -21.41 -45.14 1.64
N SER A 97 -22.68 -45.42 1.97
CA SER A 97 -23.19 -45.41 3.35
C SER A 97 -22.36 -46.26 4.31
N SER A 98 -21.79 -47.37 3.82
CA SER A 98 -20.93 -48.28 4.62
C SER A 98 -19.64 -47.62 5.16
N SER A 99 -19.29 -46.43 4.66
CA SER A 99 -18.11 -45.68 5.11
C SER A 99 -18.40 -44.82 6.35
N TYR A 100 -19.67 -44.76 6.77
CA TYR A 100 -20.15 -43.95 7.87
C TYR A 100 -20.68 -44.82 9.01
N GLY A 101 -20.33 -44.43 10.23
CA GLY A 101 -20.89 -44.93 11.47
C GLY A 101 -22.06 -44.04 11.93
N ALA A 102 -22.16 -43.80 13.24
CA ALA A 102 -23.30 -43.08 13.80
C ALA A 102 -23.44 -41.64 13.26
N GLN A 103 -24.66 -41.24 12.90
CA GLN A 103 -24.96 -39.86 12.53
C GLN A 103 -24.83 -38.94 13.74
N VAL A 104 -24.14 -37.81 13.56
CA VAL A 104 -23.89 -36.81 14.61
C VAL A 104 -24.65 -35.50 14.35
N TRP A 105 -25.10 -35.24 13.12
CA TRP A 105 -25.94 -34.10 12.77
C TRP A 105 -26.88 -34.39 11.58
N PRO A 106 -28.15 -33.95 11.60
CA PRO A 106 -28.85 -33.32 12.73
C PRO A 106 -29.19 -34.31 13.86
N LEU A 107 -29.28 -33.82 15.11
CA LEU A 107 -29.54 -34.65 16.29
C LEU A 107 -30.92 -35.33 16.21
N GLY A 108 -30.96 -36.66 16.21
CA GLY A 108 -32.19 -37.46 16.19
C GLY A 108 -32.66 -37.89 14.79
N ALA A 109 -31.90 -37.61 13.74
CA ALA A 109 -32.09 -38.19 12.42
C ALA A 109 -31.25 -39.48 12.28
N ASP A 110 -31.84 -40.52 11.67
CA ASP A 110 -31.13 -41.70 11.18
C ASP A 110 -31.47 -41.83 9.69
N VAL A 111 -30.60 -41.28 8.85
CA VAL A 111 -30.82 -41.19 7.39
C VAL A 111 -29.98 -42.19 6.59
N LEU A 112 -29.20 -43.05 7.26
CA LEU A 112 -28.29 -43.99 6.57
C LEU A 112 -29.02 -45.03 5.71
N ASP A 113 -30.27 -45.37 6.08
CA ASP A 113 -31.15 -46.31 5.37
C ASP A 113 -32.36 -45.63 4.69
N ARG A 114 -32.42 -44.28 4.67
CA ARG A 114 -33.54 -43.57 4.03
C ARG A 114 -33.29 -43.41 2.54
N ILE A 115 -34.11 -44.06 1.73
CA ILE A 115 -34.23 -43.74 0.30
C ILE A 115 -34.96 -42.39 0.21
N VAL A 116 -34.22 -41.30 0.01
CA VAL A 116 -34.81 -40.05 -0.47
C VAL A 116 -34.87 -40.18 -1.99
N VAL A 117 -36.03 -40.57 -2.50
CA VAL A 117 -36.33 -40.43 -3.93
C VAL A 117 -36.40 -38.92 -4.17
N SER A 118 -35.35 -38.37 -4.80
CA SER A 118 -35.44 -37.04 -5.40
C SER A 118 -36.68 -37.02 -6.29
N ASN A 119 -37.51 -35.99 -6.19
CA ASN A 119 -38.71 -35.80 -7.02
C ASN A 119 -38.32 -35.46 -8.47
N LEU A 120 -37.66 -36.41 -9.13
CA LEU A 120 -37.33 -36.42 -10.55
C LEU A 120 -37.90 -37.69 -11.20
N ALA A 121 -39.22 -37.87 -11.17
CA ALA A 121 -39.94 -38.82 -12.03
C ALA A 121 -41.46 -38.61 -11.80
N THR A 122 -42.35 -38.38 -12.76
CA THR A 122 -42.47 -38.91 -14.12
C THR A 122 -43.50 -38.07 -14.88
N ALA A 123 -43.22 -37.73 -16.14
CA ALA A 123 -44.28 -37.58 -17.14
C ALA A 123 -43.97 -38.60 -18.25
N GLN A 124 -44.79 -39.66 -18.28
CA GLN A 124 -44.89 -40.56 -19.41
C GLN A 124 -45.12 -39.75 -20.69
N LYS A 125 -44.66 -40.33 -21.79
CA LYS A 125 -44.93 -39.88 -23.16
C LYS A 125 -46.36 -40.26 -23.56
N PRO A 126 -47.28 -39.29 -23.70
CA PRO A 126 -48.24 -39.30 -24.77
C PRO A 126 -47.79 -38.30 -25.84
N GLU A 127 -47.69 -38.83 -27.05
CA GLU A 127 -47.94 -38.18 -28.33
C GLU A 127 -48.15 -36.65 -28.32
N ALA A 128 -47.27 -35.97 -29.04
CA ALA A 128 -47.09 -34.52 -29.16
C ALA A 128 -48.32 -33.64 -28.85
N PRO A 129 -48.18 -32.78 -27.82
CA PRO A 129 -48.63 -31.41 -27.88
C PRO A 129 -47.42 -30.46 -27.72
N GLN A 130 -47.46 -29.35 -28.44
CA GLN A 130 -46.37 -28.39 -28.63
C GLN A 130 -45.76 -27.91 -27.31
N VAL A 131 -44.41 -27.90 -27.24
CA VAL A 131 -43.64 -27.29 -26.16
C VAL A 131 -43.93 -25.79 -26.12
N ALA A 132 -44.67 -25.32 -25.11
CA ALA A 132 -44.60 -23.93 -24.70
C ALA A 132 -43.30 -23.75 -23.89
N GLN A 133 -42.31 -23.13 -24.51
CA GLN A 133 -41.10 -22.68 -23.83
C GLN A 133 -41.50 -21.74 -22.68
N VAL A 134 -40.98 -21.98 -21.48
CA VAL A 134 -40.97 -20.95 -20.44
C VAL A 134 -39.98 -19.88 -20.90
N LEU A 135 -40.51 -18.88 -21.60
CA LEU A 135 -39.78 -17.67 -21.97
C LEU A 135 -39.43 -16.94 -20.68
N LEU A 136 -38.13 -16.76 -20.41
CA LEU A 136 -37.67 -15.61 -19.64
C LEU A 136 -38.40 -14.38 -20.21
N PRO A 137 -38.96 -13.47 -19.38
CA PRO A 137 -39.62 -12.29 -19.92
C PRO A 137 -38.66 -11.61 -20.90
N ALA A 138 -39.09 -11.49 -22.16
CA ALA A 138 -38.29 -10.93 -23.22
C ALA A 138 -37.75 -9.57 -22.76
N ASP A 139 -36.48 -9.29 -23.03
CA ASP A 139 -35.94 -7.94 -22.79
C ASP A 139 -36.75 -6.91 -23.58
N GLU A 140 -36.71 -5.66 -23.12
CA GLU A 140 -37.33 -4.55 -23.85
C GLU A 140 -36.83 -4.55 -25.30
N THR A 141 -37.75 -4.49 -26.25
CA THR A 141 -37.38 -4.22 -27.64
C THR A 141 -36.71 -2.85 -27.75
N PRO A 142 -35.92 -2.56 -28.80
CA PRO A 142 -35.28 -1.24 -28.95
C PRO A 142 -36.27 -0.06 -28.89
N ASN A 143 -37.51 -0.28 -29.35
CA ASN A 143 -38.58 0.72 -29.30
C ASN A 143 -39.12 0.93 -27.88
N GLU A 144 -39.19 -0.12 -27.06
CA GLU A 144 -39.58 -0.05 -25.65
C GLU A 144 -38.48 0.62 -24.82
N ALA A 145 -37.22 0.22 -25.04
CA ALA A 145 -36.04 0.82 -24.42
C ALA A 145 -35.94 2.32 -24.73
N ALA A 146 -36.24 2.74 -25.97
CA ALA A 146 -36.29 4.15 -26.35
C ALA A 146 -37.42 4.93 -25.66
N ARG A 147 -38.53 4.27 -25.29
CA ARG A 147 -39.62 4.90 -24.52
C ARG A 147 -39.25 5.00 -23.04
N SER A 148 -38.69 3.94 -22.45
CA SER A 148 -38.25 3.95 -21.05
C SER A 148 -37.11 4.96 -20.82
N GLU A 149 -36.18 5.08 -21.77
CA GLU A 149 -35.09 6.06 -21.70
C GLU A 149 -35.59 7.52 -21.69
N ARG A 150 -36.69 7.82 -22.40
CA ARG A 150 -37.27 9.19 -22.41
C ARG A 150 -37.85 9.61 -21.06
N LEU A 151 -38.15 8.65 -20.19
CA LEU A 151 -38.63 8.92 -18.84
C LEU A 151 -37.49 9.30 -17.89
N LEU A 152 -36.23 9.07 -18.28
CA LEU A 152 -35.08 9.35 -17.43
C LEU A 152 -34.88 10.85 -17.20
N GLY A 153 -34.78 11.21 -15.92
CA GLY A 153 -34.36 12.52 -15.47
C GLY A 153 -32.93 12.86 -15.89
N ARG A 154 -32.56 14.13 -15.77
CA ARG A 154 -31.22 14.59 -16.15
C ARG A 154 -30.12 13.89 -15.35
N ALA A 155 -30.31 13.73 -14.03
CA ALA A 155 -29.33 13.08 -13.16
C ALA A 155 -29.10 11.60 -13.52
N GLU A 156 -30.17 10.86 -13.86
CA GLU A 156 -30.08 9.46 -14.28
C GLU A 156 -29.34 9.33 -15.62
N ARG A 157 -29.55 10.27 -16.53
CA ARG A 157 -28.83 10.31 -17.82
C ARG A 157 -27.34 10.64 -17.63
N GLU A 158 -27.02 11.58 -16.74
CA GLU A 158 -25.63 11.89 -16.38
C GLU A 158 -24.95 10.66 -15.74
N ALA A 159 -25.64 9.94 -14.84
CA ALA A 159 -25.14 8.71 -14.22
C ALA A 159 -24.79 7.63 -15.26
N LEU A 160 -25.62 7.44 -16.29
CA LEU A 160 -25.34 6.50 -17.38
C LEU A 160 -24.12 6.95 -18.22
N GLN A 161 -23.95 8.24 -18.48
CA GLN A 161 -22.73 8.73 -19.15
C GLN A 161 -21.48 8.52 -18.29
N VAL A 162 -21.58 8.69 -16.97
CA VAL A 162 -20.48 8.40 -16.03
C VAL A 162 -20.12 6.92 -16.09
N ALA A 163 -21.10 6.02 -16.02
CA ALA A 163 -20.88 4.58 -16.10
C ALA A 163 -20.34 4.13 -17.47
N LEU A 164 -20.81 4.71 -18.58
CA LEU A 164 -20.26 4.42 -19.92
C LEU A 164 -18.83 4.91 -20.09
N LYS A 165 -18.51 6.06 -19.48
CA LYS A 165 -17.16 6.61 -19.45
C LYS A 165 -16.23 5.72 -18.63
N TRP A 166 -16.71 5.24 -17.49
CA TRP A 166 -16.03 4.22 -16.68
C TRP A 166 -15.74 2.96 -17.50
N ALA A 167 -16.73 2.44 -18.22
CA ALA A 167 -16.55 1.25 -19.05
C ALA A 167 -15.61 1.47 -20.26
N GLY A 168 -14.96 2.64 -20.39
CA GLY A 168 -14.02 2.95 -21.45
C GLY A 168 -14.65 3.24 -22.81
N THR A 169 -15.99 3.31 -22.89
CA THR A 169 -16.73 3.41 -24.15
C THR A 169 -17.13 4.84 -24.52
N TYR A 170 -17.13 5.77 -23.54
CA TYR A 170 -17.57 7.15 -23.75
C TYR A 170 -16.46 8.18 -23.53
N PRO A 171 -15.89 8.78 -24.59
CA PRO A 171 -14.84 9.79 -24.47
C PRO A 171 -15.38 11.22 -24.22
N GLY A 172 -16.70 11.41 -24.14
CA GLY A 172 -17.35 12.72 -24.08
C GLY A 172 -17.33 13.41 -22.71
N ARG A 173 -17.97 14.59 -22.67
CA ARG A 173 -18.28 15.33 -21.42
C ARG A 173 -19.59 14.78 -20.85
N ILE A 174 -19.73 14.81 -19.52
CA ILE A 174 -20.97 14.44 -18.84
C ILE A 174 -21.90 15.65 -18.87
N ASP A 175 -23.01 15.54 -19.58
CA ASP A 175 -23.96 16.63 -19.83
C ASP A 175 -25.44 16.19 -19.80
N GLY A 176 -25.70 14.89 -19.64
CA GLY A 176 -27.04 14.30 -19.64
C GLY A 176 -27.73 14.31 -21.01
N ALA A 177 -27.01 14.70 -22.08
CA ALA A 177 -27.51 14.79 -23.44
C ALA A 177 -27.12 13.55 -24.25
N PHE A 178 -28.11 12.74 -24.62
CA PHE A 178 -27.88 11.51 -25.40
C PHE A 178 -27.80 11.79 -26.90
N GLY A 179 -26.70 12.42 -27.30
CA GLY A 179 -26.36 12.65 -28.70
C GLY A 179 -25.68 11.44 -29.35
N ARG A 180 -25.19 11.64 -30.59
CA ARG A 180 -24.49 10.61 -31.37
C ARG A 180 -23.32 9.96 -30.62
N GLY A 181 -22.58 10.74 -29.82
CA GLY A 181 -21.48 10.23 -29.01
C GLY A 181 -21.92 9.22 -27.94
N THR A 182 -22.98 9.53 -27.19
CA THR A 182 -23.50 8.63 -26.15
C THR A 182 -24.15 7.38 -26.74
N ARG A 183 -24.84 7.50 -27.88
CA ARG A 183 -25.38 6.34 -28.63
C ARG A 183 -24.28 5.38 -29.07
N ASN A 184 -23.19 5.91 -29.62
CA ASN A 184 -22.04 5.09 -30.02
C ASN A 184 -21.38 4.40 -28.83
N ALA A 185 -21.32 5.08 -27.67
CA ALA A 185 -20.77 4.49 -26.45
C ALA A 185 -21.67 3.37 -25.89
N MET A 186 -22.99 3.59 -25.85
CA MET A 186 -23.96 2.54 -25.47
C MET A 186 -23.83 1.32 -26.38
N ALA A 187 -23.70 1.54 -27.70
CA ALA A 187 -23.48 0.46 -28.67
C ALA A 187 -22.16 -0.28 -28.42
N ALA A 188 -21.06 0.44 -28.16
CA ALA A 188 -19.77 -0.17 -27.86
C ALA A 188 -19.79 -0.94 -26.53
N TRP A 189 -20.53 -0.46 -25.52
CA TRP A 189 -20.71 -1.16 -24.25
C TRP A 189 -21.58 -2.42 -24.43
N GLN A 190 -22.61 -2.36 -25.26
CA GLN A 190 -23.41 -3.53 -25.64
C GLN A 190 -22.53 -4.58 -26.32
N ASP A 191 -21.69 -4.17 -27.28
CA ASP A 191 -20.72 -5.07 -27.93
C ASP A 191 -19.77 -5.72 -26.91
N LEU A 192 -19.24 -4.93 -25.95
CA LEU A 192 -18.35 -5.40 -24.89
C LEU A 192 -18.99 -6.50 -24.02
N LYS A 193 -20.29 -6.38 -23.75
CA LYS A 193 -21.05 -7.31 -22.90
C LYS A 193 -21.72 -8.43 -23.68
N GLY A 194 -21.53 -8.50 -25.00
CA GLY A 194 -22.11 -9.52 -25.87
C GLY A 194 -23.60 -9.32 -26.17
N PHE A 195 -24.11 -8.10 -26.04
CA PHE A 195 -25.48 -7.71 -26.42
C PHE A 195 -25.57 -7.24 -27.87
N ASP A 196 -26.80 -7.18 -28.40
CA ASP A 196 -27.06 -6.59 -29.70
C ASP A 196 -26.73 -5.08 -29.71
N ARG A 197 -26.05 -4.65 -30.77
CA ARG A 197 -25.56 -3.28 -30.96
C ARG A 197 -26.65 -2.30 -31.37
N THR A 198 -27.57 -2.00 -30.46
CA THR A 198 -28.73 -1.12 -30.74
C THR A 198 -28.42 0.35 -30.48
N GLY A 199 -27.43 0.66 -29.63
CA GLY A 199 -27.10 2.01 -29.18
C GLY A 199 -28.15 2.62 -28.24
N ILE A 200 -29.10 1.82 -27.76
CA ILE A 200 -30.15 2.18 -26.81
C ILE A 200 -30.20 1.08 -25.76
N LEU A 201 -29.84 1.41 -24.52
CA LEU A 201 -29.80 0.44 -23.43
C LEU A 201 -31.22 0.13 -22.94
N THR A 202 -31.56 -1.15 -22.82
CA THR A 202 -32.79 -1.59 -22.12
C THR A 202 -32.71 -1.24 -20.63
N THR A 203 -33.84 -1.25 -19.93
CA THR A 203 -33.84 -1.05 -18.46
C THR A 203 -32.86 -2.01 -17.77
N ARG A 204 -32.89 -3.29 -18.13
CA ARG A 204 -31.97 -4.30 -17.58
C ARG A 204 -30.51 -3.99 -17.90
N GLN A 205 -30.21 -3.55 -19.11
CA GLN A 205 -28.86 -3.17 -19.51
C GLN A 205 -28.37 -1.92 -18.78
N ARG A 206 -29.24 -0.94 -18.51
CA ARG A 206 -28.92 0.22 -17.68
C ARG A 206 -28.63 -0.19 -16.24
N ASP A 207 -29.45 -1.07 -15.68
CA ASP A 207 -29.26 -1.60 -14.32
C ASP A 207 -27.96 -2.39 -14.23
N GLN A 208 -27.64 -3.21 -15.24
CA GLN A 208 -26.37 -3.94 -15.28
C GLN A 208 -25.17 -3.01 -15.44
N LEU A 209 -25.25 -2.00 -16.32
CA LEU A 209 -24.18 -1.00 -16.47
C LEU A 209 -23.91 -0.27 -15.15
N LEU A 210 -24.97 0.14 -14.44
CA LEU A 210 -24.86 0.80 -13.15
C LEU A 210 -24.41 -0.17 -12.05
N GLY A 211 -24.85 -1.43 -12.10
CA GLY A 211 -24.42 -2.51 -11.21
C GLY A 211 -22.93 -2.79 -11.37
N ASP A 212 -22.44 -3.01 -12.60
CA ASP A 212 -21.03 -3.18 -12.91
C ASP A 212 -20.20 -1.96 -12.45
N TYR A 213 -20.74 -0.76 -12.64
CA TYR A 213 -20.11 0.49 -12.19
C TYR A 213 -20.01 0.58 -10.66
N ASN A 214 -21.01 0.08 -9.93
CA ASN A 214 -21.07 0.11 -8.46
C ASN A 214 -20.36 -1.09 -7.80
N ALA A 215 -20.26 -2.24 -8.48
CA ALA A 215 -19.65 -3.46 -7.96
C ALA A 215 -18.20 -3.26 -7.49
N VAL A 216 -17.45 -2.36 -8.14
CA VAL A 216 -16.07 -2.00 -7.74
C VAL A 216 -15.99 -1.41 -6.32
N LEU A 217 -17.09 -0.84 -5.80
CA LEU A 217 -17.19 -0.28 -4.46
C LEU A 217 -17.89 -1.21 -3.46
N GLU A 218 -18.61 -2.24 -3.91
CA GLU A 218 -19.31 -3.17 -3.02
C GLU A 218 -18.34 -3.92 -2.10
N ASP A 219 -17.20 -4.35 -2.65
CA ASP A 219 -16.13 -5.01 -1.89
C ASP A 219 -15.58 -4.14 -0.74
N LEU A 220 -15.67 -2.82 -0.85
CA LEU A 220 -15.17 -1.88 0.15
C LEU A 220 -16.03 -1.80 1.42
N GLY A 221 -17.28 -2.31 1.38
CA GLY A 221 -18.19 -2.24 2.52
C GLY A 221 -18.51 -0.81 2.91
N LEU A 222 -18.85 0.03 1.92
CA LEU A 222 -19.18 1.43 2.14
C LEU A 222 -20.37 1.58 3.09
N ALA A 223 -20.13 2.18 4.25
CA ALA A 223 -21.17 2.42 5.24
C ALA A 223 -21.04 3.83 5.83
N MET A 224 -22.19 4.45 6.11
CA MET A 224 -22.24 5.72 6.81
C MET A 224 -21.79 5.52 8.26
N ILE A 225 -20.80 6.29 8.70
CA ILE A 225 -20.39 6.39 10.11
C ILE A 225 -20.76 7.76 10.66
N SER A 226 -21.06 7.80 11.95
CA SER A 226 -21.32 9.04 12.69
C SER A 226 -20.31 9.11 13.84
N ASP A 227 -19.16 9.74 13.60
CA ASP A 227 -18.14 9.95 14.61
C ASP A 227 -18.49 11.22 15.40
N THR A 228 -19.16 11.04 16.53
CA THR A 228 -19.56 12.13 17.42
C THR A 228 -18.38 12.75 18.16
N SER A 229 -17.24 12.05 18.29
CA SER A 229 -16.02 12.59 18.90
C SER A 229 -15.33 13.57 17.96
N ALA A 230 -15.24 13.21 16.68
CA ALA A 230 -14.80 14.12 15.63
C ALA A 230 -15.89 15.13 15.20
N GLY A 231 -17.15 14.86 15.54
CA GLY A 231 -18.30 15.61 15.05
C GLY A 231 -18.39 15.55 13.51
N ILE A 232 -18.14 14.39 12.91
CA ILE A 232 -18.19 14.20 11.45
C ILE A 232 -19.06 12.97 11.17
N GLU A 233 -19.92 13.10 10.16
CA GLU A 233 -20.66 11.98 9.58
C GLU A 233 -20.23 11.82 8.12
N MET A 234 -19.89 10.60 7.70
CA MET A 234 -19.36 10.34 6.36
C MET A 234 -19.42 8.85 6.00
N VAL A 235 -19.51 8.52 4.72
CA VAL A 235 -19.33 7.13 4.25
C VAL A 235 -17.86 6.73 4.32
N LEU A 236 -17.56 5.57 4.91
CA LEU A 236 -16.22 4.97 4.97
C LEU A 236 -16.21 3.53 4.44
N PRO A 237 -15.06 3.04 3.92
CA PRO A 237 -14.93 1.67 3.45
C PRO A 237 -14.62 0.69 4.60
N LEU A 238 -15.65 0.27 5.34
CA LEU A 238 -15.47 -0.47 6.61
C LEU A 238 -14.96 -1.91 6.45
N ASN A 239 -14.93 -2.47 5.24
CA ASN A 239 -14.22 -3.73 4.99
C ASN A 239 -12.70 -3.52 4.84
N VAL A 240 -12.27 -2.28 4.63
CA VAL A 240 -10.86 -1.94 4.37
C VAL A 240 -10.23 -1.24 5.56
N VAL A 241 -10.95 -0.35 6.24
CA VAL A 241 -10.43 0.40 7.39
C VAL A 241 -11.31 0.24 8.63
N SER A 242 -10.70 0.27 9.81
CA SER A 242 -11.40 0.30 11.10
C SER A 242 -10.86 1.41 11.99
N PHE A 243 -11.69 1.93 12.89
CA PHE A 243 -11.26 2.92 13.88
C PHE A 243 -10.17 2.33 14.79
N GLU A 244 -9.08 3.08 14.97
CA GLU A 244 -7.98 2.71 15.84
C GLU A 244 -7.96 3.56 17.11
N LYS A 245 -7.86 4.89 16.94
CA LYS A 245 -7.69 5.84 18.06
C LYS A 245 -8.00 7.27 17.64
N ASN A 246 -8.13 8.13 18.65
CA ASN A 246 -8.14 9.59 18.48
C ASN A 246 -6.84 10.15 19.02
N ASP A 247 -6.11 10.90 18.20
CA ASP A 247 -4.96 11.71 18.60
C ASP A 247 -5.18 13.11 18.03
N TYR A 248 -5.52 14.08 18.87
CA TYR A 248 -5.90 15.43 18.44
C TYR A 248 -4.88 16.03 17.45
N PRO A 249 -5.31 16.54 16.26
CA PRO A 249 -6.69 16.80 15.82
C PRO A 249 -7.30 15.71 14.91
N PHE A 250 -6.82 14.46 15.00
CA PHE A 250 -7.15 13.37 14.09
C PHE A 250 -7.90 12.20 14.75
N ALA A 251 -8.91 11.67 14.06
CA ALA A 251 -9.43 10.33 14.30
C ALA A 251 -8.83 9.38 13.26
N HIS A 252 -8.18 8.31 13.72
CA HIS A 252 -7.41 7.39 12.89
C HIS A 252 -8.24 6.15 12.54
N TYR A 253 -8.36 5.88 11.24
CA TYR A 253 -8.92 4.65 10.71
C TYR A 253 -7.86 3.95 9.86
N THR A 254 -7.34 2.82 10.34
CA THR A 254 -6.24 2.09 9.71
C THR A 254 -6.70 0.81 9.04
N SER A 255 -5.88 0.31 8.12
CA SER A 255 -6.25 -0.83 7.30
C SER A 255 -6.44 -2.12 8.11
N ILE A 256 -7.48 -2.86 7.77
CA ILE A 256 -7.79 -4.21 8.27
C ILE A 256 -7.79 -5.26 7.15
N SER A 257 -7.34 -4.89 5.95
CA SER A 257 -7.35 -5.74 4.75
C SER A 257 -5.99 -5.71 4.04
N ASP A 258 -5.86 -6.46 2.95
CA ASP A 258 -4.66 -6.45 2.11
C ASP A 258 -4.46 -5.13 1.34
N ILE A 259 -5.45 -4.23 1.34
CA ILE A 259 -5.34 -2.91 0.75
C ILE A 259 -4.70 -1.98 1.81
N PRO A 260 -3.48 -1.45 1.60
CA PRO A 260 -2.83 -0.55 2.55
C PRO A 260 -3.45 0.86 2.48
N ALA A 261 -4.67 0.99 2.99
CA ALA A 261 -5.42 2.23 3.04
C ALA A 261 -5.47 2.82 4.45
N THR A 262 -5.62 4.14 4.54
CA THR A 262 -5.81 4.84 5.81
C THR A 262 -6.76 5.99 5.60
N VAL A 263 -7.68 6.19 6.54
CA VAL A 263 -8.53 7.38 6.59
C VAL A 263 -8.25 8.14 7.87
N LEU A 264 -7.99 9.44 7.75
CA LEU A 264 -7.93 10.35 8.88
C LEU A 264 -9.13 11.27 8.82
N LEU A 265 -9.90 11.35 9.90
CA LEU A 265 -10.86 12.45 10.06
C LEU A 265 -10.16 13.58 10.80
N ILE A 266 -10.27 14.78 10.28
CA ILE A 266 -9.61 15.98 10.81
C ILE A 266 -10.69 16.83 11.47
N SER A 267 -10.56 17.12 12.76
CA SER A 267 -11.54 17.95 13.46
C SER A 267 -10.94 18.70 14.65
N GLN A 268 -10.91 20.03 14.54
CA GLN A 268 -10.47 20.93 15.60
C GLN A 268 -11.21 22.25 15.57
N ALA A 269 -11.26 22.94 16.72
CA ALA A 269 -11.65 24.34 16.76
C ALA A 269 -10.51 25.21 16.21
N GLY A 270 -10.84 26.32 15.55
CA GLY A 270 -9.81 27.22 15.03
C GLY A 270 -10.34 28.26 14.07
N ASP A 271 -9.40 29.05 13.57
CA ASP A 271 -9.60 30.14 12.62
C ASP A 271 -8.77 29.94 11.35
N GLN A 272 -8.64 31.01 10.55
CA GLN A 272 -7.87 30.95 9.32
C GLN A 272 -6.38 30.66 9.58
N ASP A 273 -5.78 31.24 10.63
CA ASP A 273 -4.37 31.02 10.93
C ASP A 273 -4.14 29.57 11.39
N THR A 274 -5.05 29.04 12.20
CA THR A 274 -5.04 27.62 12.60
C THR A 274 -5.14 26.68 11.39
N LEU A 275 -5.98 27.02 10.40
CA LEU A 275 -6.11 26.27 9.15
C LEU A 275 -4.82 26.28 8.32
N LEU A 276 -4.13 27.42 8.27
CA LEU A 276 -2.86 27.56 7.55
C LEU A 276 -1.75 26.77 8.24
N SER A 277 -1.67 26.83 9.58
CA SER A 277 -0.73 26.02 10.35
C SER A 277 -0.95 24.52 10.14
N LEU A 278 -2.22 24.06 10.13
CA LEU A 278 -2.53 22.67 9.80
C LEU A 278 -2.06 22.30 8.38
N TYR A 279 -2.26 23.18 7.40
CA TYR A 279 -1.80 22.95 6.03
C TYR A 279 -0.27 22.79 5.95
N ASP A 280 0.47 23.58 6.73
CA ASP A 280 1.93 23.48 6.78
C ASP A 280 2.38 22.19 7.50
N ILE A 281 1.76 21.85 8.64
CA ILE A 281 2.00 20.59 9.38
C ILE A 281 1.72 19.37 8.49
N MET A 282 0.59 19.32 7.79
CA MET A 282 0.23 18.17 6.96
C MET A 282 1.29 17.86 5.90
N GLN A 283 2.03 18.85 5.40
CA GLN A 283 3.08 18.65 4.40
C GLN A 283 4.38 18.06 4.96
N THR A 284 4.60 18.16 6.27
CA THR A 284 5.78 17.58 6.94
C THR A 284 5.57 16.11 7.32
N LEU A 285 4.32 15.63 7.33
CA LEU A 285 3.99 14.26 7.71
C LEU A 285 4.34 13.27 6.60
N ASP A 286 4.84 12.08 6.97
CA ASP A 286 5.17 11.01 6.01
C ASP A 286 3.94 10.58 5.19
N ILE A 287 2.78 10.55 5.85
CA ILE A 287 1.50 10.12 5.26
C ILE A 287 1.07 10.97 4.04
N VAL A 288 1.65 12.16 3.86
CA VAL A 288 1.39 13.04 2.70
C VAL A 288 2.65 13.17 1.87
N PRO A 289 2.81 12.42 0.77
CA PRO A 289 3.99 12.52 -0.10
C PRO A 289 4.22 13.92 -0.72
N LEU A 290 5.43 14.12 -1.24
CA LEU A 290 5.89 15.43 -1.72
C LEU A 290 5.38 15.81 -3.11
N ASP A 291 5.11 14.86 -4.00
CA ASP A 291 4.62 15.19 -5.34
C ASP A 291 3.10 15.31 -5.36
N GLY A 292 2.56 16.15 -6.26
CA GLY A 292 1.12 16.29 -6.44
C GLY A 292 0.55 17.70 -6.22
N PRO A 293 -0.70 17.93 -6.67
CA PRO A 293 -1.31 19.25 -6.66
C PRO A 293 -1.64 19.75 -5.25
N ARG A 294 -1.30 21.01 -5.00
CA ARG A 294 -1.58 21.71 -3.74
C ARG A 294 -2.43 22.94 -4.02
N LYS A 295 -3.58 23.04 -3.36
CA LYS A 295 -4.50 24.19 -3.52
C LYS A 295 -4.90 24.71 -2.16
N ARG A 296 -4.59 25.98 -1.91
CA ARG A 296 -4.95 26.68 -0.68
C ARG A 296 -5.88 27.84 -0.98
N LYS A 297 -6.95 27.97 -0.20
CA LYS A 297 -7.89 29.10 -0.20
C LYS A 297 -7.95 29.70 1.21
N LYS A 298 -8.69 30.80 1.39
CA LYS A 298 -8.86 31.45 2.70
C LYS A 298 -9.51 30.55 3.76
N THR A 299 -10.45 29.70 3.35
CA THR A 299 -11.27 28.88 4.27
C THR A 299 -11.23 27.40 3.94
N SER A 300 -10.34 26.95 3.04
CA SER A 300 -10.21 25.55 2.70
C SER A 300 -8.87 25.25 2.05
N PHE A 301 -8.44 24.00 2.10
CA PHE A 301 -7.35 23.52 1.27
C PHE A 301 -7.60 22.10 0.76
N THR A 302 -6.97 21.79 -0.37
CA THR A 302 -6.83 20.45 -0.91
C THR A 302 -5.36 20.18 -1.08
N LEU A 303 -4.90 19.05 -0.55
CA LEU A 303 -3.52 18.63 -0.58
C LEU A 303 -3.47 17.19 -1.10
N VAL A 304 -2.91 17.00 -2.29
CA VAL A 304 -2.69 15.67 -2.86
C VAL A 304 -1.19 15.40 -2.85
N GLY A 305 -0.80 14.30 -2.21
CA GLY A 305 0.56 13.79 -2.18
C GLY A 305 0.62 12.43 -2.87
N GLU A 306 1.54 12.21 -3.80
CA GLU A 306 1.73 10.95 -4.52
C GLU A 306 3.20 10.53 -4.49
N ASP A 307 3.44 9.23 -4.33
CA ASP A 307 4.73 8.58 -4.53
C ASP A 307 4.53 7.23 -5.28
N ALA A 308 5.62 6.46 -5.44
CA ALA A 308 5.59 5.19 -6.16
C ALA A 308 4.66 4.13 -5.54
N THR A 309 4.29 4.28 -4.26
CA THR A 309 3.58 3.28 -3.47
C THR A 309 2.17 3.70 -3.06
N ARG A 310 1.94 5.00 -2.84
CA ARG A 310 0.68 5.52 -2.32
C ARG A 310 0.32 6.91 -2.86
N ILE A 311 -0.97 7.19 -2.82
CA ILE A 311 -1.58 8.49 -3.08
C ILE A 311 -2.38 8.88 -1.84
N SER A 312 -2.11 10.07 -1.32
CA SER A 312 -2.84 10.73 -0.26
C SER A 312 -3.65 11.90 -0.82
N GLU A 313 -4.89 12.06 -0.37
CA GLU A 313 -5.72 13.21 -0.70
C GLU A 313 -6.41 13.74 0.55
N THR A 314 -6.05 14.95 0.94
CA THR A 314 -6.60 15.69 2.07
C THR A 314 -7.53 16.78 1.58
N ARG A 315 -8.73 16.87 2.17
CA ARG A 315 -9.71 17.92 1.93
C ARG A 315 -10.18 18.49 3.26
N VAL A 316 -9.94 19.79 3.48
CA VAL A 316 -10.24 20.47 4.75
C VAL A 316 -10.91 21.80 4.48
N SER A 317 -11.89 22.15 5.32
CA SER A 317 -12.54 23.46 5.31
C SER A 317 -12.77 24.02 6.71
N LEU A 318 -12.75 25.34 6.81
CA LEU A 318 -13.07 26.14 7.99
C LEU A 318 -14.49 26.70 7.86
N GLU A 319 -15.33 26.40 8.84
CA GLU A 319 -16.69 26.91 8.93
C GLU A 319 -17.11 27.03 10.41
N GLY A 320 -17.72 28.14 10.79
CA GLY A 320 -18.25 28.30 12.15
C GLY A 320 -17.22 28.18 13.28
N GLY A 321 -15.95 28.54 13.03
CA GLY A 321 -14.85 28.38 14.00
C GLY A 321 -14.37 26.93 14.17
N GLN A 322 -14.73 26.05 13.24
CA GLN A 322 -14.33 24.64 13.24
C GLN A 322 -13.68 24.26 11.92
N ILE A 323 -12.49 23.67 12.04
CA ILE A 323 -11.75 23.09 10.93
C ILE A 323 -12.11 21.62 10.88
N LYS A 324 -12.76 21.20 9.79
CA LYS A 324 -13.16 19.81 9.57
C LYS A 324 -12.78 19.35 8.17
N GLY A 325 -12.46 18.07 8.06
CA GLY A 325 -12.09 17.46 6.81
C GLY A 325 -11.66 16.02 6.98
N PHE A 326 -11.01 15.50 5.96
CA PHE A 326 -10.49 14.14 5.97
C PHE A 326 -9.26 14.01 5.07
N THR A 327 -8.49 12.95 5.31
CA THR A 327 -7.42 12.48 4.43
C THR A 327 -7.71 11.02 4.06
N LEU A 328 -7.64 10.69 2.78
CA LEU A 328 -7.64 9.31 2.29
C LEU A 328 -6.25 8.98 1.76
N VAL A 329 -5.63 7.92 2.28
CA VAL A 329 -4.41 7.31 1.75
C VAL A 329 -4.78 6.00 1.09
N TRP A 330 -4.28 5.79 -0.13
CA TRP A 330 -4.60 4.62 -0.95
C TRP A 330 -3.36 4.15 -1.72
N PRO A 331 -3.22 2.85 -2.03
CA PRO A 331 -2.11 2.36 -2.86
C PRO A 331 -2.12 2.95 -4.28
N THR A 332 -0.93 3.21 -4.80
CA THR A 332 -0.72 3.54 -6.22
C THR A 332 -1.06 2.30 -7.07
N GLY A 333 -1.69 2.52 -8.23
CA GLY A 333 -2.14 1.45 -9.13
C GLY A 333 -3.62 1.06 -9.01
N ASP A 334 -4.35 1.60 -8.01
CA ASP A 334 -5.80 1.42 -7.84
C ASP A 334 -6.56 2.77 -7.85
N GLU A 335 -6.12 3.65 -8.76
CA GLU A 335 -6.57 5.05 -8.84
C GLU A 335 -8.08 5.16 -9.14
N GLU A 336 -8.60 4.25 -9.95
CA GLU A 336 -10.02 4.25 -10.33
C GLU A 336 -10.94 4.03 -9.13
N ARG A 337 -10.60 3.07 -8.27
CA ARG A 337 -11.35 2.80 -7.04
C ARG A 337 -11.19 3.95 -6.05
N ARG A 338 -9.97 4.47 -5.89
CA ARG A 338 -9.68 5.63 -5.03
C ARG A 338 -10.49 6.86 -5.42
N SER A 339 -10.46 7.24 -6.70
CA SER A 339 -11.16 8.42 -7.24
C SER A 339 -12.68 8.35 -7.06
N ARG A 340 -13.25 7.14 -7.00
CA ARG A 340 -14.67 6.95 -6.68
C ARG A 340 -14.94 7.01 -5.18
N LEU A 341 -14.13 6.32 -4.39
CA LEU A 341 -14.25 6.31 -2.93
C LEU A 341 -14.18 7.75 -2.39
N ILE A 342 -13.21 8.54 -2.84
CA ILE A 342 -13.07 9.95 -2.43
C ILE A 342 -14.30 10.78 -2.82
N ALA A 343 -14.95 10.48 -3.95
CA ALA A 343 -16.15 11.19 -4.40
C ALA A 343 -17.37 10.85 -3.52
N GLU A 344 -17.54 9.59 -3.13
CA GLU A 344 -18.62 9.18 -2.19
C GLU A 344 -18.37 9.72 -0.78
N MET A 345 -17.11 9.70 -0.31
CA MET A 345 -16.72 10.34 0.97
C MET A 345 -17.03 11.84 0.96
N ASP A 346 -16.59 12.56 -0.07
CA ASP A 346 -16.80 14.02 -0.19
C ASP A 346 -18.30 14.38 -0.28
N LYS A 347 -19.07 13.60 -1.03
CA LYS A 347 -20.52 13.81 -1.19
C LYS A 347 -21.30 13.52 0.09
N SER A 348 -20.86 12.54 0.88
CA SER A 348 -21.52 12.12 2.13
C SER A 348 -21.04 12.89 3.37
N PHE A 349 -19.96 13.66 3.26
CA PHE A 349 -19.40 14.42 4.36
C PHE A 349 -20.39 15.43 4.93
N ALA A 350 -20.71 15.27 6.22
CA ALA A 350 -21.57 16.16 6.98
C ALA A 350 -20.89 16.57 8.30
N ARG A 351 -21.07 17.85 8.66
CA ARG A 351 -20.56 18.43 9.91
C ARG A 351 -21.57 18.22 11.03
N LEU A 352 -21.17 17.54 12.10
CA LEU A 352 -21.92 17.47 13.35
C LEU A 352 -21.39 18.50 14.36
N SER A 353 -22.06 18.63 15.50
CA SER A 353 -21.57 19.45 16.62
C SER A 353 -20.36 18.81 17.31
N GLY A 354 -19.48 19.63 17.86
CA GLY A 354 -18.29 19.17 18.59
C GLY A 354 -17.05 19.06 17.70
N VAL A 355 -15.90 18.94 18.35
CA VAL A 355 -14.58 18.71 17.74
C VAL A 355 -13.81 17.75 18.66
N ILE A 356 -12.74 17.15 18.16
CA ILE A 356 -11.90 16.28 18.97
C ILE A 356 -11.32 17.11 20.14
N PRO A 357 -11.44 16.65 21.40
CA PRO A 357 -10.84 17.31 22.55
C PRO A 357 -9.31 17.40 22.43
N THR A 358 -8.70 18.49 22.89
CA THR A 358 -7.24 18.69 22.81
C THR A 358 -6.43 17.71 23.65
N ASP A 359 -7.07 17.05 24.61
CA ASP A 359 -6.52 16.01 25.47
C ASP A 359 -6.81 14.59 24.96
N ALA A 360 -7.42 14.45 23.77
CA ALA A 360 -7.62 13.16 23.13
C ALA A 360 -6.30 12.64 22.54
N GLY A 361 -5.83 11.51 23.05
CA GLY A 361 -4.63 10.82 22.59
C GLY A 361 -4.00 9.96 23.69
N THR A 362 -3.14 9.03 23.31
CA THR A 362 -2.26 8.33 24.27
C THR A 362 -1.00 9.16 24.50
N ASP A 363 -0.48 9.22 25.74
CA ASP A 363 0.79 9.86 26.13
C ASP A 363 2.04 9.20 25.51
N GLU A 364 1.96 8.65 24.30
CA GLU A 364 3.13 8.21 23.54
C GLU A 364 3.94 9.45 23.10
N GLN A 365 4.77 9.93 24.03
CA GLN A 365 5.74 10.98 23.81
C GLN A 365 6.90 10.41 22.98
N ALA A 366 6.73 10.31 21.67
CA ALA A 366 7.85 10.19 20.76
C ALA A 366 8.14 11.56 20.15
N VAL A 367 9.42 11.96 20.18
CA VAL A 367 9.90 13.27 19.69
C VAL A 367 9.51 13.50 18.22
N ASP A 368 9.30 12.43 17.46
CA ASP A 368 9.06 12.44 16.01
C ASP A 368 7.59 12.25 15.61
N LEU A 369 6.65 12.30 16.57
CA LEU A 369 5.22 12.21 16.32
C LEU A 369 4.56 13.58 16.45
N ILE A 370 3.71 13.92 15.49
CA ILE A 370 2.76 15.03 15.59
C ILE A 370 1.36 14.42 15.54
N ALA A 371 0.64 14.45 16.67
CA ALA A 371 -0.73 13.91 16.77
C ALA A 371 -0.85 12.44 16.32
N GLY A 372 0.09 11.60 16.76
CA GLY A 372 0.14 10.18 16.40
C GLY A 372 0.62 9.88 14.98
N LEU A 373 0.96 10.91 14.18
CA LEU A 373 1.48 10.76 12.82
C LEU A 373 2.99 10.99 12.80
N GLN A 374 3.68 10.15 12.04
CA GLN A 374 5.13 10.25 11.86
C GLN A 374 5.48 11.46 11.00
N VAL A 375 6.41 12.28 11.50
CA VAL A 375 7.08 13.28 10.68
C VAL A 375 7.98 12.56 9.68
N ARG A 376 8.02 13.04 8.43
CA ARG A 376 8.92 12.50 7.42
C ARG A 376 10.35 12.59 7.92
N LYS A 377 11.09 11.48 7.81
CA LYS A 377 12.51 11.43 8.14
C LYS A 377 13.34 11.24 6.88
N PRO A 378 14.57 11.80 6.85
CA PRO A 378 15.51 11.47 5.79
C PRO A 378 15.88 9.98 5.89
N ARG A 379 16.09 9.34 4.73
CA ARG A 379 16.59 7.97 4.65
C ARG A 379 18.00 7.86 5.22
N VAL A 380 18.82 8.89 4.94
CA VAL A 380 20.19 9.00 5.43
C VAL A 380 20.45 10.45 5.85
N SER A 381 20.99 10.61 7.06
CA SER A 381 21.57 11.88 7.52
C SER A 381 23.07 11.71 7.71
N GLY A 382 23.83 12.71 7.29
CA GLY A 382 25.28 12.78 7.46
C GLY A 382 25.75 14.21 7.63
N SER A 383 27.07 14.38 7.65
CA SER A 383 27.68 15.70 7.77
C SER A 383 28.24 16.17 6.44
N GLY A 384 28.31 17.47 6.28
CA GLY A 384 29.10 18.13 5.25
C GLY A 384 29.77 19.37 5.82
N PHE A 385 30.49 20.09 4.99
CA PHE A 385 31.01 21.41 5.35
C PHE A 385 31.08 22.38 4.17
N PHE A 386 30.90 23.66 4.48
CA PHE A 386 30.91 24.74 3.50
C PHE A 386 32.32 25.01 2.94
N VAL A 387 32.44 25.06 1.62
CA VAL A 387 33.71 25.28 0.89
C VAL A 387 33.75 26.58 0.09
N ASP A 388 32.62 27.28 -0.06
CA ASP A 388 32.57 28.63 -0.62
C ASP A 388 31.57 29.52 0.12
N SER A 389 31.65 30.83 -0.12
CA SER A 389 30.77 31.83 0.51
C SER A 389 29.37 31.89 -0.09
N ARG A 390 29.04 31.02 -1.07
CA ARG A 390 27.70 30.89 -1.64
C ARG A 390 26.97 29.64 -1.11
N GLY A 391 27.63 28.87 -0.25
CA GLY A 391 27.07 27.70 0.40
C GLY A 391 27.36 26.38 -0.31
N ALA A 392 28.35 26.28 -1.20
CA ALA A 392 28.76 24.98 -1.72
C ALA A 392 29.26 24.08 -0.58
N VAL A 393 28.89 22.79 -0.61
CA VAL A 393 29.15 21.83 0.50
C VAL A 393 29.84 20.59 -0.03
N LEU A 394 30.93 20.16 0.64
CA LEU A 394 31.48 18.82 0.46
C LEU A 394 30.87 17.85 1.48
N THR A 395 30.56 16.64 1.03
CA THR A 395 30.09 15.52 1.87
C THR A 395 30.51 14.19 1.25
N THR A 396 30.14 13.07 1.86
CA THR A 396 30.39 11.74 1.30
C THR A 396 29.43 11.41 0.16
N ALA A 397 29.90 10.66 -0.83
CA ALA A 397 29.04 10.16 -1.90
C ALA A 397 27.89 9.28 -1.36
N LYS A 398 28.15 8.54 -0.27
CA LYS A 398 27.16 7.68 0.40
C LYS A 398 26.01 8.46 1.03
N ALA A 399 26.27 9.68 1.51
CA ALA A 399 25.24 10.53 2.11
C ALA A 399 24.21 11.03 1.08
N VAL A 400 24.54 10.98 -0.21
CA VAL A 400 23.71 11.52 -1.31
C VAL A 400 23.37 10.47 -2.37
N ASP A 401 23.70 9.21 -2.10
CA ASP A 401 23.52 8.11 -3.05
C ASP A 401 22.03 7.81 -3.24
N SER A 402 21.57 7.83 -4.49
CA SER A 402 20.20 7.50 -4.89
C SER A 402 19.12 8.35 -4.18
N CYS A 403 19.43 9.59 -3.83
CA CYS A 403 18.46 10.52 -3.24
C CYS A 403 17.59 11.16 -4.33
N THR A 404 16.29 11.26 -4.09
CA THR A 404 15.38 12.04 -4.95
C THR A 404 15.47 13.53 -4.59
N ARG A 405 15.71 13.84 -3.31
CA ARG A 405 15.83 15.19 -2.78
C ARG A 405 16.93 15.25 -1.72
N ILE A 406 17.69 16.35 -1.70
CA ILE A 406 18.78 16.61 -0.75
C ILE A 406 18.52 17.94 -0.06
N THR A 407 18.63 17.98 1.26
CA THR A 407 18.55 19.25 2.04
C THR A 407 19.78 19.48 2.92
N LEU A 408 20.03 20.75 3.21
CA LEU A 408 21.04 21.26 4.13
C LEU A 408 20.34 21.91 5.34
N ASP A 409 20.80 21.62 6.57
CA ASP A 409 20.23 22.13 7.83
C ASP A 409 18.68 22.09 7.85
N ASP A 410 18.14 20.93 7.47
CA ASP A 410 16.72 20.54 7.38
C ASP A 410 15.96 21.00 6.14
N ASP A 411 15.97 22.29 5.79
CA ASP A 411 15.01 22.85 4.81
C ASP A 411 15.62 23.31 3.49
N THR A 412 16.93 23.56 3.46
CA THR A 412 17.55 24.20 2.29
C THR A 412 17.88 23.16 1.24
N GLU A 413 17.10 23.13 0.16
CA GLU A 413 17.34 22.20 -0.93
C GLU A 413 18.68 22.46 -1.64
N ALA A 414 19.37 21.37 -1.94
CA ALA A 414 20.62 21.38 -2.68
C ALA A 414 20.60 20.38 -3.84
N GLN A 415 21.38 20.70 -4.87
CA GLN A 415 21.61 19.85 -6.03
C GLN A 415 22.99 19.24 -5.97
N LEU A 416 23.10 18.00 -6.47
CA LEU A 416 24.38 17.34 -6.69
C LEU A 416 25.12 18.02 -7.85
N ALA A 417 26.19 18.75 -7.53
CA ALA A 417 27.00 19.48 -8.52
C ALA A 417 28.10 18.60 -9.11
N ALA A 418 28.69 17.71 -8.31
CA ALA A 418 29.67 16.71 -8.76
C ALA A 418 29.70 15.53 -7.79
N VAL A 419 30.06 14.35 -8.29
CA VAL A 419 30.30 13.15 -7.46
C VAL A 419 31.51 12.40 -8.00
N ASP A 420 32.43 12.05 -7.12
CA ASP A 420 33.54 11.14 -7.39
C ASP A 420 33.34 9.90 -6.50
N THR A 421 32.74 8.86 -7.09
CA THR A 421 32.44 7.61 -6.39
C THR A 421 33.69 6.81 -6.03
N ALA A 422 34.79 6.98 -6.77
CA ALA A 422 36.05 6.31 -6.48
C ALA A 422 36.73 6.89 -5.23
N LYS A 423 36.64 8.22 -5.05
CA LYS A 423 37.11 8.91 -3.85
C LYS A 423 36.07 8.97 -2.73
N GLY A 424 34.81 8.66 -3.03
CA GLY A 424 33.70 8.67 -2.07
C GLY A 424 33.23 10.07 -1.68
N VAL A 425 33.36 11.07 -2.56
CA VAL A 425 33.04 12.49 -2.30
C VAL A 425 31.90 12.96 -3.18
N ALA A 426 31.04 13.80 -2.62
CA ALA A 426 30.05 14.58 -3.35
C ALA A 426 30.22 16.08 -3.06
N LEU A 427 29.94 16.89 -4.08
CA LEU A 427 29.83 18.33 -3.98
C LEU A 427 28.38 18.73 -4.21
N LEU A 428 27.82 19.46 -3.26
CA LEU A 428 26.46 19.99 -3.29
C LEU A 428 26.47 21.50 -3.51
N ARG A 429 25.42 22.00 -4.17
CA ARG A 429 25.14 23.44 -4.29
C ARG A 429 23.70 23.71 -3.88
N PRO A 430 23.45 24.63 -2.94
CA PRO A 430 22.09 24.98 -2.56
C PRO A 430 21.38 25.68 -3.72
N ASN A 431 20.07 25.48 -3.82
CA ASN A 431 19.20 26.12 -4.82
C ASN A 431 19.13 27.64 -4.62
N VAL A 432 19.31 28.08 -3.37
CA VAL A 432 19.37 29.48 -2.96
C VAL A 432 20.75 29.74 -2.33
N ALA A 433 21.39 30.85 -2.68
CA ALA A 433 22.70 31.18 -2.13
C ALA A 433 22.62 31.34 -0.60
N LEU A 434 23.49 30.63 0.11
CA LEU A 434 23.61 30.71 1.56
C LEU A 434 24.74 31.67 1.97
N SER A 435 24.72 32.10 3.23
CA SER A 435 25.77 32.88 3.86
C SER A 435 26.30 32.11 5.09
N PRO A 436 27.17 31.11 4.89
CA PRO A 436 27.68 30.29 5.99
C PRO A 436 28.50 31.13 6.97
N GLN A 437 28.43 30.79 8.27
CA GLN A 437 29.16 31.52 9.32
C GLN A 437 30.68 31.40 9.14
N VAL A 438 31.13 30.20 8.76
CA VAL A 438 32.53 29.89 8.48
C VAL A 438 32.61 29.08 7.19
N VAL A 439 33.61 29.39 6.37
CA VAL A 439 33.95 28.62 5.16
C VAL A 439 35.28 27.90 5.40
N ALA A 440 35.36 26.64 4.99
CA ALA A 440 36.56 25.83 5.15
C ALA A 440 37.80 26.46 4.51
N ARG A 441 38.89 26.44 5.27
CA ARG A 441 40.24 26.77 4.81
C ARG A 441 41.09 25.52 4.93
N PHE A 442 41.52 24.97 3.79
CA PHE A 442 42.33 23.76 3.74
C PHE A 442 43.76 24.06 4.20
N SER A 443 44.29 23.21 5.06
CA SER A 443 45.64 23.38 5.63
C SER A 443 46.71 23.07 4.59
N ASP A 444 47.63 23.99 4.30
CA ASP A 444 48.81 23.69 3.46
C ASP A 444 49.96 23.07 4.28
N ALA A 445 49.79 23.01 5.60
CA ALA A 445 50.80 22.47 6.49
C ALA A 445 51.02 20.97 6.24
N ARG A 446 52.28 20.52 6.36
CA ARG A 446 52.60 19.09 6.33
C ARG A 446 52.03 18.42 7.58
N PRO A 447 51.13 17.42 7.45
CA PRO A 447 50.55 16.76 8.61
C PRO A 447 51.63 16.04 9.43
N ARG A 448 51.64 16.24 10.75
CA ARG A 448 52.57 15.56 11.66
C ARG A 448 51.87 14.36 12.30
N LEU A 449 52.55 13.22 12.33
CA LEU A 449 52.04 12.05 13.04
C LEU A 449 51.90 12.34 14.53
N ASN A 450 50.85 11.76 15.13
CA ASN A 450 50.41 11.98 16.51
C ASN A 450 50.02 13.43 16.84
N ALA A 451 49.88 14.30 15.84
CA ALA A 451 49.31 15.63 16.05
C ALA A 451 47.83 15.52 16.42
N GLU A 452 47.37 16.47 17.24
CA GLU A 452 45.97 16.61 17.59
C GLU A 452 45.15 17.00 16.36
N VAL A 453 43.96 16.40 16.27
CA VAL A 453 42.96 16.70 15.25
C VAL A 453 41.59 16.83 15.91
N ALA A 454 40.71 17.59 15.26
CA ALA A 454 39.31 17.70 15.63
C ALA A 454 38.44 17.35 14.44
N ALA A 455 37.43 16.50 14.63
CA ALA A 455 36.39 16.25 13.64
C ALA A 455 35.08 16.89 14.13
N SER A 456 34.37 17.57 13.23
CA SER A 456 33.03 18.09 13.52
C SER A 456 31.99 17.41 12.65
N GLY A 457 30.82 17.13 13.22
CA GLY A 457 29.76 16.43 12.52
C GLY A 457 28.47 16.33 13.32
N TYR A 458 27.37 16.08 12.61
CA TYR A 458 26.05 15.79 13.15
C TYR A 458 25.98 14.32 13.57
N SER A 459 26.65 13.97 14.68
CA SER A 459 26.81 12.60 15.17
C SER A 459 25.49 11.84 15.34
N PHE A 460 24.39 12.57 15.60
CA PHE A 460 23.03 12.05 15.79
C PHE A 460 22.07 12.39 14.66
N GLY A 461 22.58 12.73 13.46
CA GLY A 461 21.78 12.80 12.23
C GLY A 461 20.66 13.85 12.22
N GLY A 462 20.82 14.95 12.97
CA GLY A 462 19.84 16.04 13.07
C GLY A 462 18.96 16.01 14.33
N VAL A 463 19.01 14.95 15.14
CA VAL A 463 18.28 14.91 16.45
C VAL A 463 18.79 16.01 17.39
N LEU A 464 20.07 16.36 17.28
CA LEU A 464 20.63 17.56 17.90
C LEU A 464 20.75 18.64 16.83
N ASN A 465 20.23 19.83 17.13
CA ASN A 465 20.21 20.99 16.22
C ASN A 465 21.60 21.64 16.02
N ALA A 466 22.68 20.96 16.40
CA ALA A 466 24.04 21.45 16.28
C ALA A 466 25.02 20.29 16.09
N PRO A 467 26.10 20.50 15.32
CA PRO A 467 27.14 19.50 15.17
C PRO A 467 27.94 19.35 16.47
N SER A 468 28.39 18.13 16.75
CA SER A 468 29.31 17.81 17.83
C SER A 468 30.76 17.98 17.35
N ILE A 469 31.68 18.07 18.30
CA ILE A 469 33.11 17.99 18.04
C ILE A 469 33.72 16.78 18.75
N THR A 470 34.58 16.07 18.04
CA THR A 470 35.33 14.93 18.54
C THR A 470 36.83 15.17 18.34
N PHE A 471 37.59 15.14 19.43
CA PHE A 471 39.04 15.26 19.40
C PHE A 471 39.73 13.90 19.27
N GLY A 472 40.92 13.90 18.67
CA GLY A 472 41.75 12.71 18.55
C GLY A 472 43.12 13.02 17.96
N THR A 473 43.75 12.04 17.33
CA THR A 473 45.08 12.19 16.75
C THR A 473 45.22 11.65 15.32
N LEU A 474 46.13 12.23 14.55
CA LEU A 474 46.54 11.73 13.24
C LEU A 474 47.53 10.57 13.41
N SER A 475 47.08 9.34 13.16
CA SER A 475 47.90 8.14 13.33
C SER A 475 48.83 7.87 12.14
N ASP A 476 48.38 8.17 10.91
CA ASP A 476 49.14 7.95 9.67
C ASP A 476 48.60 8.84 8.56
N VAL A 477 49.44 9.17 7.58
CA VAL A 477 49.04 9.88 6.35
C VAL A 477 48.74 8.90 5.20
N ARG A 478 48.54 7.62 5.55
CA ARG A 478 48.24 6.53 4.63
C ARG A 478 47.17 5.60 5.17
N GLY A 479 46.36 5.08 4.25
CA GLY A 479 45.36 4.04 4.52
C GLY A 479 45.99 2.69 4.89
N LEU A 480 45.13 1.71 5.23
CA LEU A 480 45.60 0.37 5.61
C LEU A 480 46.17 -0.43 4.44
N ALA A 481 45.83 -0.11 3.20
CA ALA A 481 46.42 -0.72 2.01
C ALA A 481 47.55 0.14 1.41
N GLY A 482 47.98 1.21 2.09
CA GLY A 482 49.06 2.09 1.66
C GLY A 482 48.61 3.25 0.77
N GLU A 483 47.31 3.57 0.75
CA GLU A 483 46.75 4.66 -0.03
C GLU A 483 47.23 6.03 0.50
N ASN A 484 47.92 6.83 -0.33
CA ASN A 484 48.47 8.13 0.07
C ASN A 484 47.43 9.27 0.12
N HIS A 485 46.19 9.01 -0.28
CA HIS A 485 45.09 9.97 -0.25
C HIS A 485 44.13 9.72 0.93
N ILE A 486 44.46 8.78 1.82
CA ILE A 486 43.66 8.43 2.98
C ILE A 486 44.51 8.64 4.24
N ASN A 487 44.05 9.50 5.13
CA ASN A 487 44.63 9.71 6.44
C ASN A 487 43.99 8.74 7.44
N ARG A 488 44.81 8.11 8.30
CA ARG A 488 44.35 7.25 9.39
C ARG A 488 44.34 8.04 10.69
N LEU A 489 43.22 8.01 11.39
CA LEU A 489 42.96 8.78 12.58
C LEU A 489 42.64 7.86 13.77
N ALA A 490 42.88 8.37 14.98
CA ALA A 490 42.46 7.77 16.24
C ALA A 490 41.48 8.70 16.96
N LEU A 491 40.18 8.48 16.74
CA LEU A 491 39.06 9.20 17.38
C LEU A 491 37.78 8.38 17.34
N ASN A 492 36.84 8.68 18.24
CA ASN A 492 35.58 7.95 18.36
C ASN A 492 34.44 8.75 17.71
N THR A 493 34.13 8.44 16.44
CA THR A 493 33.00 9.07 15.73
C THR A 493 31.81 8.13 15.58
N LEU A 494 30.64 8.71 15.36
CA LEU A 494 29.39 8.05 15.01
C LEU A 494 29.16 8.09 13.48
N PRO A 495 28.22 7.28 12.95
CA PRO A 495 27.90 7.28 11.53
C PRO A 495 27.54 8.66 10.97
N GLY A 496 26.82 9.48 11.73
CA GLY A 496 26.38 10.82 11.31
C GLY A 496 27.52 11.83 11.13
N ASP A 497 28.70 11.57 11.71
CA ASP A 497 29.88 12.44 11.54
C ASP A 497 30.51 12.33 10.14
N ALA A 498 30.21 11.26 9.41
CA ALA A 498 30.80 11.02 8.10
C ALA A 498 30.47 12.18 7.13
N GLY A 499 31.50 12.65 6.43
CA GLY A 499 31.44 13.83 5.55
C GLY A 499 31.77 15.15 6.24
N GLY A 500 31.89 15.15 7.56
CA GLY A 500 32.34 16.30 8.33
C GLY A 500 33.82 16.64 8.13
N PRO A 501 34.24 17.88 8.42
CA PRO A 501 35.62 18.29 8.28
C PRO A 501 36.49 17.73 9.41
N VAL A 502 37.72 17.37 9.06
CA VAL A 502 38.79 17.04 10.02
C VAL A 502 39.81 18.17 10.00
N LEU A 503 39.98 18.85 11.12
CA LEU A 503 40.82 20.02 11.29
C LEU A 503 42.13 19.65 12.03
N ASP A 504 43.21 20.34 11.68
CA ASP A 504 44.42 20.38 12.50
C ASP A 504 44.27 21.33 13.69
N ALA A 505 45.29 21.33 14.56
CA ALA A 505 45.37 22.23 15.70
C ALA A 505 45.34 23.73 15.34
N GLY A 506 45.62 24.10 14.09
CA GLY A 506 45.55 25.49 13.59
C GLY A 506 44.19 25.89 13.04
N GLY A 507 43.20 25.00 13.06
CA GLY A 507 41.87 25.21 12.50
C GLY A 507 41.81 25.08 10.97
N GLY A 508 42.87 24.58 10.34
CA GLY A 508 42.88 24.26 8.91
C GLY A 508 42.31 22.86 8.64
N VAL A 509 41.51 22.71 7.59
CA VAL A 509 40.96 21.41 7.19
C VAL A 509 42.07 20.52 6.60
N LEU A 510 42.38 19.42 7.29
CA LEU A 510 43.28 18.37 6.84
C LEU A 510 42.63 17.38 5.88
N GLY A 511 41.31 17.19 6.01
CA GLY A 511 40.56 16.25 5.21
C GLY A 511 39.08 16.17 5.58
N MET A 512 38.39 15.22 4.98
CA MET A 512 36.97 14.94 5.23
C MET A 512 36.82 13.55 5.82
N LEU A 513 36.06 13.41 6.91
CA LEU A 513 35.84 12.12 7.56
C LEU A 513 35.09 11.16 6.63
N LEU A 514 35.62 9.95 6.45
CA LEU A 514 34.98 8.91 5.63
C LEU A 514 34.02 8.05 6.46
N PRO A 515 33.01 7.43 5.82
CA PRO A 515 32.15 6.45 6.49
C PRO A 515 32.97 5.30 7.08
N ASN A 516 32.48 4.71 8.16
CA ASN A 516 33.12 3.55 8.78
C ASN A 516 32.83 2.25 7.99
N ASP A 517 33.39 2.15 6.79
CA ASP A 517 33.21 1.02 5.88
C ASP A 517 34.45 0.11 5.95
N ALA A 518 34.45 -0.78 6.94
CA ALA A 518 35.60 -1.68 7.17
C ALA A 518 35.68 -2.86 6.19
N ASN A 519 34.88 -2.89 5.11
CA ASN A 519 34.88 -3.92 4.07
C ASN A 519 34.89 -5.36 4.63
N GLY A 520 34.06 -5.63 5.64
CA GLY A 520 33.96 -6.93 6.31
C GLY A 520 35.03 -7.22 7.37
N ARG A 521 35.89 -6.25 7.71
CA ARG A 521 36.88 -6.35 8.78
C ARG A 521 36.35 -5.74 10.07
N THR A 522 36.72 -6.31 11.21
CA THR A 522 36.46 -5.69 12.52
C THR A 522 37.67 -4.84 12.90
N LEU A 523 37.51 -3.52 12.87
CA LEU A 523 38.54 -2.57 13.29
C LEU A 523 38.29 -2.10 14.74
N PRO A 524 39.34 -1.66 15.47
CA PRO A 524 39.14 -1.00 16.77
C PRO A 524 38.23 0.23 16.63
N GLN A 525 37.40 0.48 17.65
CA GLN A 525 36.37 1.53 17.61
C GLN A 525 36.93 2.95 17.41
N SER A 526 38.21 3.20 17.70
CA SER A 526 38.85 4.50 17.51
C SER A 526 39.51 4.67 16.14
N VAL A 527 39.66 3.61 15.33
CA VAL A 527 40.30 3.71 14.02
C VAL A 527 39.31 4.31 13.04
N ARG A 528 39.66 5.48 12.49
CA ARG A 528 38.88 6.19 11.47
C ARG A 528 39.75 6.58 10.30
N PHE A 529 39.09 6.89 9.19
CA PHE A 529 39.75 7.34 7.97
C PHE A 529 39.20 8.69 7.54
N ALA A 530 40.07 9.52 6.97
CA ALA A 530 39.68 10.76 6.33
C ALA A 530 40.30 10.84 4.94
N LEU A 531 39.53 11.33 3.98
CA LEU A 531 40.06 11.64 2.66
C LEU A 531 40.92 12.89 2.77
N ASP A 532 42.15 12.82 2.25
CA ASP A 532 43.10 13.91 2.33
C ASP A 532 42.64 15.13 1.50
N ARG A 533 42.93 16.32 2.02
CA ARG A 533 42.65 17.61 1.36
C ARG A 533 43.08 17.71 -0.11
N THR A 534 44.18 17.06 -0.52
CA THR A 534 44.65 17.10 -1.91
C THR A 534 43.63 16.47 -2.85
N ALA A 535 43.05 15.33 -2.43
CA ALA A 535 41.98 14.67 -3.16
C ALA A 535 40.69 15.51 -3.19
N LEU A 536 40.40 16.27 -2.12
CA LEU A 536 39.27 17.21 -2.07
C LEU A 536 39.47 18.41 -3.00
N HIS A 537 40.68 18.97 -3.05
CA HIS A 537 41.02 20.06 -3.97
C HIS A 537 40.83 19.65 -5.44
N ASP A 538 41.20 18.42 -5.81
CA ASP A 538 40.94 17.90 -7.15
C ASP A 538 39.45 17.91 -7.49
N VAL A 539 38.60 17.46 -6.57
CA VAL A 539 37.13 17.41 -6.77
C VAL A 539 36.56 18.83 -6.90
N LEU A 540 37.01 19.76 -6.06
CA LEU A 540 36.61 21.17 -6.15
C LEU A 540 37.03 21.80 -7.48
N ALA A 541 38.27 21.54 -7.92
CA ALA A 541 38.80 22.07 -9.17
C ALA A 541 38.03 21.56 -10.39
N GLN A 542 37.67 20.28 -10.41
CA GLN A 542 36.82 19.70 -11.47
C GLN A 542 35.45 20.37 -11.55
N ALA A 543 34.91 20.84 -10.42
CA ALA A 543 33.64 21.57 -10.35
C ALA A 543 33.77 23.10 -10.55
N GLY A 544 34.96 23.59 -10.90
CA GLY A 544 35.24 25.02 -11.10
C GLY A 544 35.29 25.83 -9.81
N LEU A 545 35.56 25.20 -8.67
CA LEU A 545 35.74 25.85 -7.37
C LEU A 545 37.21 25.79 -6.94
N ALA A 546 37.65 26.80 -6.20
CA ALA A 546 38.94 26.81 -5.54
C ALA A 546 38.71 26.92 -4.03
N GLY A 547 39.06 25.88 -3.29
CA GLY A 547 38.99 25.90 -1.82
C GLY A 547 39.99 26.91 -1.25
N ALA A 548 39.57 27.68 -0.24
CA ALA A 548 40.46 28.60 0.45
C ALA A 548 41.58 27.82 1.18
N ILE A 549 42.78 28.39 1.28
CA ILE A 549 43.94 27.74 1.90
C ILE A 549 44.37 28.52 3.15
N THR A 550 44.99 27.82 4.11
CA THR A 550 45.65 28.41 5.28
C THR A 550 46.99 27.72 5.53
N ASP A 551 48.02 28.48 5.84
CA ASP A 551 49.34 28.02 6.26
C ASP A 551 49.56 28.16 7.78
N SER A 552 48.52 28.57 8.51
CA SER A 552 48.57 28.72 9.96
C SER A 552 48.82 27.37 10.63
N THR A 553 49.94 27.25 11.33
CA THR A 553 50.28 26.07 12.15
C THR A 553 50.22 26.36 13.64
N LEU A 554 49.83 27.59 14.03
CA LEU A 554 49.75 27.98 15.43
C LEU A 554 48.52 27.32 16.06
N PRO A 555 48.68 26.54 17.14
CA PRO A 555 47.55 25.96 17.83
C PRO A 555 46.56 27.06 18.27
N VAL A 556 45.30 26.91 17.87
CA VAL A 556 44.19 27.75 18.35
C VAL A 556 43.62 27.19 19.65
N ASP A 557 42.97 28.04 20.44
CA ASP A 557 42.28 27.59 21.64
C ASP A 557 41.19 26.56 21.28
N PRO A 558 40.99 25.49 22.07
CA PRO A 558 39.98 24.47 21.78
C PRO A 558 38.55 25.02 21.61
N VAL A 559 38.21 26.13 22.28
CA VAL A 559 36.91 26.79 22.14
C VAL A 559 36.80 27.45 20.75
N ASP A 560 37.83 28.19 20.34
CA ASP A 560 37.87 28.83 19.01
C ASP A 560 37.89 27.80 17.88
N LEU A 561 38.62 26.69 18.09
CA LEU A 561 38.62 25.56 17.18
C LEU A 561 37.22 24.94 17.06
N SER A 562 36.50 24.82 18.17
CA SER A 562 35.13 24.32 18.17
C SER A 562 34.19 25.25 17.42
N ILE A 563 34.24 26.56 17.67
CA ILE A 563 33.42 27.55 16.94
C ILE A 563 33.70 27.50 15.44
N THR A 564 34.98 27.41 15.07
CA THR A 564 35.41 27.34 13.67
C THR A 564 34.89 26.06 13.01
N ALA A 565 35.05 24.92 13.67
CA ALA A 565 34.65 23.62 13.15
C ALA A 565 33.12 23.47 13.04
N THR A 566 32.37 23.86 14.07
CA THR A 566 30.90 23.77 14.04
C THR A 566 30.28 24.78 13.09
N GLY A 567 30.82 26.01 13.02
CA GLY A 567 30.31 27.08 12.16
C GLY A 567 30.46 26.84 10.65
N MET A 568 31.29 25.86 10.24
CA MET A 568 31.41 25.43 8.83
C MET A 568 30.69 24.11 8.55
N THR A 569 30.28 23.37 9.58
CA THR A 569 29.68 22.04 9.45
C THR A 569 28.18 22.17 9.24
N VAL A 570 27.63 21.36 8.33
CA VAL A 570 26.23 21.41 7.90
C VAL A 570 25.63 20.02 7.90
N LEU A 571 24.35 19.91 8.27
CA LEU A 571 23.62 18.64 8.20
C LEU A 571 23.25 18.38 6.75
N VAL A 572 23.56 17.19 6.24
CA VAL A 572 23.15 16.76 4.90
C VAL A 572 22.13 15.64 5.04
N SER A 573 20.94 15.87 4.51
CA SER A 573 19.80 14.96 4.61
C SER A 573 19.38 14.48 3.23
N CYS A 574 19.35 13.16 3.05
CA CYS A 574 18.89 12.47 1.86
C CYS A 574 17.46 11.98 2.05
N TRP A 575 16.58 12.36 1.14
CA TRP A 575 15.17 12.00 1.18
C TRP A 575 14.83 11.12 -0.02
N ASP A 576 13.83 10.26 0.19
CA ASP A 576 13.19 9.45 -0.86
C ASP A 576 11.96 10.17 -1.42
#